data_AF-A0A926A024-F1
#
_entry.id   AF-A0A926A024-F1
#
_cell.length_a   1.000
_cell.length_b   1.000
_cell.length_c   1.000
_cell.angle_alpha   90.00
_cell.angle_beta   90.00
_cell.angle_gamma   90.00
#
_symmetry.space_group_name_H-M   'P 1'
#
loop_
_entity.id
_entity.type
_entity.pdbx_description
1 polymer ?
#
loop_
_entity_poly.entity_id
_entity_poly.type
_entity_poly.pdbx_seq_one_letter_code
_entity_poly.pdbx_strand_id
1 'polypeptide(L)'
;MKRRVSIRIFAGLGLLLLLAGLDRAFPLPPAPLYSPLVLAADGTVLHAYLNPTQKWRMKTELREITPALRGILIEKEDRWFYWHFGINPLALVQAAGRNLFGTGRTTGASTITMQVARLLEPKERTFANKLREMARATQLEAHYSKAEILQLYLNLVPYGGNVEGVKSAALLYFQQPPDYLSLAQTVTLAIIPNRPRGLVLGKNNAAVRQERNRWLRRFGAAGLFPKQDIADAMLEPLDVRRHAERFQQG
;
A
#
# COMPACT_ATOMS: atom_id res chain seq x y z
N MET A 1 -3.57 4.70 -48.48
CA MET A 1 -3.86 4.06 -47.17
C MET A 1 -2.65 3.37 -46.54
N LYS A 2 -1.92 2.48 -47.26
CA LYS A 2 -0.75 1.73 -46.75
C LYS A 2 0.38 2.58 -46.13
N ARG A 3 0.77 3.69 -46.76
CA ARG A 3 1.86 4.59 -46.29
C ARG A 3 1.60 5.22 -44.90
N ARG A 4 0.34 5.55 -44.58
CA ARG A 4 -0.05 6.11 -43.26
C ARG A 4 -0.04 5.05 -42.16
N VAL A 5 -0.31 3.80 -42.50
CA VAL A 5 -0.23 2.66 -41.57
C VAL A 5 1.24 2.36 -41.23
N SER A 6 2.13 2.32 -42.23
CA SER A 6 3.56 2.11 -42.01
C SER A 6 4.19 3.19 -41.13
N ILE A 7 3.87 4.48 -41.35
CA ILE A 7 4.39 5.58 -40.52
C ILE A 7 3.96 5.44 -39.05
N ARG A 8 2.70 5.03 -38.79
CA ARG A 8 2.21 4.81 -37.41
C ARG A 8 2.91 3.63 -36.74
N ILE A 9 3.20 2.55 -37.48
CA ILE A 9 3.94 1.39 -36.96
C ILE A 9 5.37 1.78 -36.60
N PHE A 10 6.08 2.48 -37.50
CA PHE A 10 7.46 2.94 -37.23
C PHE A 10 7.52 3.93 -36.07
N ALA A 11 6.57 4.85 -35.96
CA ALA A 11 6.48 5.78 -34.84
C ALA A 11 6.21 5.05 -33.51
N GLY A 12 5.35 4.03 -33.52
CA GLY A 12 5.09 3.19 -32.34
C GLY A 12 6.32 2.40 -31.91
N LEU A 13 7.04 1.79 -32.85
CA LEU A 13 8.29 1.08 -32.57
C LEU A 13 9.37 2.02 -32.03
N GLY A 14 9.52 3.21 -32.62
CA GLY A 14 10.45 4.23 -32.13
C GLY A 14 10.14 4.67 -30.70
N LEU A 15 8.86 4.85 -30.35
CA LEU A 15 8.43 5.17 -28.99
C LEU A 15 8.73 4.03 -28.01
N LEU A 16 8.47 2.78 -28.40
CA LEU A 16 8.78 1.61 -27.56
C LEU A 16 10.29 1.47 -27.30
N LEU A 17 11.12 1.66 -28.33
CA LEU A 17 12.57 1.66 -28.20
C LEU A 17 13.07 2.79 -27.32
N LEU A 18 12.49 3.99 -27.44
CA LEU A 18 12.80 5.13 -26.56
C LEU A 18 12.45 4.81 -25.10
N LEU A 19 11.25 4.28 -24.85
CA LEU A 19 10.81 3.90 -23.50
C LEU A 19 11.69 2.81 -22.90
N ALA A 20 12.06 1.78 -23.68
CA ALA A 20 12.98 0.73 -23.26
C ALA A 20 14.39 1.28 -22.99
N GLY A 21 14.87 2.22 -23.82
CA GLY A 21 16.13 2.92 -23.62
C GLY A 21 16.15 3.74 -22.33
N LEU A 22 15.05 4.46 -22.04
CA LEU A 22 14.88 5.21 -20.80
C LEU A 22 14.79 4.29 -19.57
N ASP A 23 14.04 3.19 -19.67
CA ASP A 23 13.94 2.19 -18.61
C ASP A 23 15.32 1.61 -18.24
N ARG A 24 16.14 1.32 -19.26
CA ARG A 24 17.51 0.82 -19.06
C ARG A 24 18.47 1.89 -18.53
N ALA A 25 18.33 3.14 -18.96
CA ALA A 25 19.16 4.26 -18.50
C ALA A 25 18.82 4.67 -17.06
N PHE A 26 17.57 4.49 -16.65
CA PHE A 26 17.07 4.81 -15.31
C PHE A 26 16.44 3.57 -14.69
N PRO A 27 17.25 2.59 -14.24
CA PRO A 27 16.71 1.36 -13.65
C PRO A 27 15.84 1.66 -12.43
N LEU A 28 14.89 0.77 -12.16
CA LEU A 28 14.10 0.81 -10.93
C LEU A 28 15.02 0.68 -9.71
N PRO A 29 14.64 1.28 -8.57
CA PRO A 29 15.30 1.03 -7.30
C PRO A 29 15.35 -0.48 -7.00
N PRO A 30 16.37 -0.95 -6.26
CA PRO A 30 16.48 -2.36 -5.89
C PRO A 30 15.28 -2.79 -5.04
N ALA A 31 15.05 -4.11 -5.00
CA ALA A 31 14.00 -4.69 -4.19
C ALA A 31 14.14 -4.29 -2.70
N PRO A 32 13.03 -4.17 -1.95
CA PRO A 32 13.07 -3.84 -0.53
C PRO A 32 13.90 -4.84 0.28
N LEU A 33 14.66 -4.33 1.25
CA LEU A 33 15.35 -5.18 2.23
C LEU A 33 14.36 -5.69 3.28
N TYR A 34 14.20 -7.01 3.37
CA TYR A 34 13.30 -7.65 4.32
C TYR A 34 14.01 -8.07 5.61
N SER A 35 13.24 -8.22 6.68
CA SER A 35 13.67 -8.82 7.95
C SER A 35 14.03 -10.29 7.75
N PRO A 36 15.20 -10.75 8.24
CA PRO A 36 15.50 -12.17 8.36
C PRO A 36 14.52 -12.85 9.33
N LEU A 37 14.01 -14.03 8.96
CA LEU A 37 13.02 -14.78 9.76
C LEU A 37 13.54 -16.18 10.07
N VAL A 38 13.26 -16.64 11.28
CA VAL A 38 13.33 -18.06 11.66
C VAL A 38 11.91 -18.59 11.64
N LEU A 39 11.67 -19.58 10.79
CA LEU A 39 10.36 -20.18 10.58
C LEU A 39 10.32 -21.60 11.15
N ALA A 40 9.16 -21.99 11.65
CA ALA A 40 8.85 -23.40 11.87
C ALA A 40 8.64 -24.11 10.52
N ALA A 41 8.56 -25.45 10.56
CA ALA A 41 8.37 -26.27 9.36
C ALA A 41 7.06 -25.95 8.61
N ASP A 42 6.04 -25.48 9.32
CA ASP A 42 4.74 -25.06 8.77
C ASP A 42 4.73 -23.62 8.22
N GLY A 43 5.85 -22.89 8.34
CA GLY A 43 5.98 -21.49 7.94
C GLY A 43 5.61 -20.46 9.01
N THR A 44 5.25 -20.89 10.23
CA THR A 44 4.99 -19.99 11.36
C THR A 44 6.25 -19.23 11.73
N VAL A 45 6.15 -17.91 11.95
CA VAL A 45 7.28 -17.09 12.37
C VAL A 45 7.60 -17.37 13.85
N LEU A 46 8.75 -18.00 14.10
CA LEU A 46 9.26 -18.25 15.45
C LEU A 46 10.05 -17.06 15.96
N HIS A 47 10.92 -16.51 15.12
CA HIS A 47 11.78 -15.38 15.47
C HIS A 47 11.98 -14.48 14.25
N ALA A 48 12.25 -13.20 14.48
CA ALA A 48 12.49 -12.25 13.42
C ALA A 48 13.50 -11.18 13.85
N TYR A 49 14.37 -10.81 12.92
CA TYR A 49 15.37 -9.78 13.16
C TYR A 49 14.99 -8.48 12.47
N LEU A 50 15.53 -7.37 12.97
CA LEU A 50 15.50 -6.12 12.23
C LEU A 50 16.27 -6.29 10.92
N ASN A 51 15.76 -5.67 9.87
CA ASN A 51 16.50 -5.59 8.61
C ASN A 51 17.74 -4.67 8.79
N PRO A 52 18.67 -4.60 7.81
CA PRO A 52 19.86 -3.74 7.90
C PRO A 52 19.56 -2.24 8.13
N THR A 53 18.35 -1.78 7.77
CA THR A 53 17.88 -0.41 8.01
C THR A 53 17.16 -0.22 9.36
N GLN A 54 17.32 -1.17 10.29
CA GLN A 54 16.71 -1.17 11.63
C GLN A 54 15.17 -1.17 11.63
N LYS A 55 14.55 -1.72 10.58
CA LYS A 55 13.10 -1.84 10.44
C LYS A 55 12.63 -3.27 10.61
N TRP A 56 11.47 -3.43 11.23
CA TRP A 56 10.65 -4.62 11.07
C TRP A 56 10.00 -4.54 9.70
N ARG A 57 10.43 -5.41 8.78
CA ARG A 57 9.86 -5.51 7.43
C ARG A 57 9.78 -6.98 7.01
N MET A 58 8.86 -7.70 7.62
CA MET A 58 8.58 -9.10 7.30
C MET A 58 7.83 -9.16 5.96
N LYS A 59 8.32 -9.99 5.03
CA LYS A 59 7.71 -10.09 3.71
C LYS A 59 6.33 -10.73 3.81
N THR A 60 5.31 -9.99 3.40
CA THR A 60 3.95 -10.48 3.17
C THR A 60 3.94 -11.23 1.84
N GLU A 61 3.61 -12.51 1.86
CA GLU A 61 3.44 -13.34 0.68
C GLU A 61 2.09 -13.08 0.02
N LEU A 62 1.99 -13.30 -1.29
CA LEU A 62 0.75 -13.03 -2.05
C LEU A 62 -0.45 -13.78 -1.49
N ARG A 63 -0.24 -15.01 -0.99
CA ARG A 63 -1.28 -15.83 -0.35
C ARG A 63 -1.82 -15.23 0.94
N GLU A 64 -1.02 -14.41 1.63
CA GLU A 64 -1.43 -13.74 2.87
C GLU A 64 -2.31 -12.50 2.58
N ILE A 65 -2.40 -12.06 1.32
CA ILE A 65 -3.20 -10.91 0.90
C ILE A 65 -4.63 -11.36 0.58
N THR A 66 -5.47 -11.41 1.62
CA THR A 66 -6.86 -11.84 1.51
C THR A 66 -7.69 -10.93 0.57
N PRO A 67 -8.80 -11.43 0.01
CA PRO A 67 -9.73 -10.62 -0.76
C PRO A 67 -10.24 -9.40 0.03
N ALA A 68 -10.49 -9.57 1.33
CA ALA A 68 -10.92 -8.48 2.21
C ALA A 68 -9.85 -7.38 2.33
N LEU A 69 -8.59 -7.75 2.63
CA LEU A 69 -7.48 -6.79 2.73
C LEU A 69 -7.28 -6.04 1.41
N ARG A 70 -7.26 -6.78 0.30
CA ARG A 70 -7.15 -6.22 -1.06
C ARG A 70 -8.28 -5.25 -1.37
N GLY A 71 -9.53 -5.66 -1.15
CA GLY A 71 -10.72 -4.86 -1.43
C GLY A 71 -10.74 -3.57 -0.61
N ILE A 72 -10.41 -3.65 0.68
CA ILE A 72 -10.31 -2.49 1.58
C ILE A 72 -9.28 -1.49 1.06
N LEU A 73 -8.09 -1.95 0.70
CA LEU A 73 -7.01 -1.06 0.25
C LEU A 73 -7.34 -0.41 -1.08
N ILE A 74 -7.88 -1.16 -2.04
CA ILE A 74 -8.27 -0.62 -3.34
C ILE A 74 -9.39 0.40 -3.17
N GLU A 75 -10.45 0.08 -2.43
CA GLU A 75 -11.57 1.02 -2.23
C GLU A 75 -11.12 2.30 -1.49
N LYS A 76 -10.18 2.16 -0.54
CA LYS A 76 -9.70 3.28 0.28
C LYS A 76 -8.65 4.15 -0.41
N GLU A 77 -7.66 3.54 -1.06
CA GLU A 77 -6.50 4.24 -1.62
C GLU A 77 -6.66 4.55 -3.10
N ASP A 78 -7.25 3.64 -3.87
CA ASP A 78 -7.17 3.68 -5.32
C ASP A 78 -8.25 2.82 -5.99
N ARG A 79 -9.49 3.32 -6.02
CA ARG A 79 -10.67 2.57 -6.50
C ARG A 79 -10.54 2.10 -7.96
N TRP A 80 -9.69 2.74 -8.75
CA TRP A 80 -9.45 2.41 -10.16
C TRP A 80 -8.14 1.66 -10.37
N PHE A 81 -7.55 1.09 -9.31
CA PHE A 81 -6.23 0.47 -9.33
C PHE A 81 -5.99 -0.46 -10.52
N TYR A 82 -6.97 -1.30 -10.88
CA TYR A 82 -6.85 -2.26 -11.98
C TYR A 82 -6.99 -1.65 -13.39
N TRP A 83 -7.47 -0.41 -13.50
CA TRP A 83 -7.86 0.20 -14.77
C TRP A 83 -6.86 1.22 -15.30
N HIS A 84 -5.90 1.64 -14.49
CA HIS A 84 -4.88 2.59 -14.89
C HIS A 84 -3.49 1.94 -14.94
N PHE A 85 -2.56 2.57 -15.65
CA PHE A 85 -1.18 2.13 -15.75
C PHE A 85 -0.29 3.08 -14.95
N GLY A 86 -0.24 2.89 -13.64
CA GLY A 86 0.60 3.66 -12.72
C GLY A 86 0.00 4.99 -12.25
N ILE A 87 -0.64 5.75 -13.13
CA ILE A 87 -1.22 7.06 -12.83
C ILE A 87 -2.70 7.06 -13.21
N ASN A 88 -3.55 7.71 -12.42
CA ASN A 88 -4.96 7.92 -12.73
C ASN A 88 -5.20 9.37 -13.21
N PRO A 89 -5.31 9.64 -14.53
CA PRO A 89 -5.48 10.99 -15.05
C PRO A 89 -6.80 11.63 -14.61
N LEU A 90 -7.87 10.83 -14.52
CA LEU A 90 -9.18 11.31 -14.08
C LEU A 90 -9.11 11.80 -12.63
N ALA A 91 -8.46 11.05 -11.74
CA ALA A 91 -8.26 11.45 -10.35
C ALA A 91 -7.37 12.70 -10.24
N LEU A 92 -6.34 12.84 -11.09
CA LEU A 92 -5.49 14.03 -11.14
C LEU A 92 -6.28 15.28 -11.54
N VAL A 93 -7.07 15.21 -12.61
CA VAL A 93 -7.89 16.35 -13.08
C VAL A 93 -8.94 16.72 -12.03
N GLN A 94 -9.62 15.73 -11.45
CA GLN A 94 -10.60 15.97 -10.38
C GLN A 94 -9.97 16.61 -9.14
N ALA A 95 -8.79 16.15 -8.73
CA ALA A 95 -8.08 16.73 -7.59
C ALA A 95 -7.60 18.15 -7.89
N ALA A 96 -7.07 18.40 -9.09
CA ALA A 96 -6.64 19.73 -9.51
C ALA A 96 -7.81 20.73 -9.49
N GLY A 97 -8.96 20.36 -10.07
CA GLY A 97 -10.17 21.19 -10.02
C GLY A 97 -10.63 21.49 -8.58
N ARG A 98 -10.69 20.47 -7.71
CA ARG A 98 -11.07 20.67 -6.30
C ARG A 98 -10.10 21.55 -5.52
N ASN A 99 -8.80 21.45 -5.81
CA ASN A 99 -7.79 22.25 -5.14
C ASN A 99 -7.76 23.71 -5.64
N LEU A 100 -8.15 23.96 -6.89
CA LEU A 100 -8.21 25.31 -7.47
C LEU A 100 -9.52 26.04 -7.11
N PHE A 101 -10.64 25.33 -7.06
CA PHE A 101 -11.97 25.93 -6.87
C PHE A 101 -12.58 25.68 -5.49
N GLY A 102 -11.98 24.83 -4.65
CA GLY A 102 -12.51 24.45 -3.34
C GLY A 102 -11.77 25.12 -2.17
N THR A 103 -12.50 25.40 -1.09
CA THR A 103 -11.96 25.93 0.19
C THR A 103 -11.62 24.82 1.20
N GLY A 104 -11.50 23.57 0.75
CA GLY A 104 -11.45 22.37 1.59
C GLY A 104 -10.10 21.63 1.67
N ARG A 105 -10.11 20.45 2.31
CA ARG A 105 -8.94 19.56 2.44
C ARG A 105 -8.38 19.18 1.06
N THR A 106 -7.08 19.35 0.87
CA THR A 106 -6.35 18.93 -0.33
C THR A 106 -6.63 17.47 -0.64
N THR A 107 -7.24 17.19 -1.79
CA THR A 107 -7.47 15.80 -2.23
C THR A 107 -6.20 15.30 -2.90
N GLY A 108 -5.65 14.18 -2.42
CA GLY A 108 -4.50 13.54 -3.05
C GLY A 108 -4.95 12.67 -4.23
N ALA A 109 -4.32 12.83 -5.39
CA ALA A 109 -4.55 12.02 -6.59
C ALA A 109 -3.49 10.91 -6.78
N SER A 110 -2.89 10.43 -5.70
CA SER A 110 -1.82 9.41 -5.78
C SER A 110 -2.43 8.02 -5.82
N THR A 111 -2.10 7.25 -6.85
CA THR A 111 -2.43 5.83 -6.98
C THR A 111 -1.60 4.98 -6.02
N ILE A 112 -1.99 3.72 -5.79
CA ILE A 112 -1.17 2.76 -5.02
C ILE A 112 0.21 2.65 -5.64
N THR A 113 0.32 2.55 -6.97
CA THR A 113 1.59 2.42 -7.68
C THR A 113 2.49 3.65 -7.48
N MET A 114 1.95 4.87 -7.49
CA MET A 114 2.71 6.08 -7.16
C MET A 114 3.17 6.08 -5.69
N GLN A 115 2.35 5.53 -4.78
CA GLN A 115 2.75 5.36 -3.39
C GLN A 115 3.90 4.36 -3.26
N VAL A 116 3.90 3.25 -4.02
CA VAL A 116 5.02 2.29 -4.07
C VAL A 116 6.29 2.97 -4.58
N ALA A 117 6.22 3.71 -5.68
CA ALA A 117 7.37 4.45 -6.20
C ALA A 117 7.99 5.38 -5.15
N ARG A 118 7.15 6.12 -4.42
CA ARG A 118 7.58 7.01 -3.33
C ARG A 118 8.21 6.26 -2.16
N LEU A 119 7.70 5.07 -1.82
CA LEU A 119 8.20 4.28 -0.71
C LEU A 119 9.52 3.57 -1.05
N LEU A 120 9.71 3.16 -2.30
CA LEU A 120 10.96 2.59 -2.80
C LEU A 120 12.07 3.62 -2.93
N GLU A 121 11.73 4.85 -3.34
CA GLU A 121 12.69 5.95 -3.49
C GLU A 121 12.20 7.20 -2.72
N PRO A 122 12.34 7.24 -1.38
CA PRO A 122 11.90 8.37 -0.58
C PRO A 122 12.63 9.66 -0.97
N LYS A 123 11.87 10.71 -1.26
CA LYS A 123 12.37 12.05 -1.59
C LYS A 123 11.52 13.13 -0.93
N GLU A 124 12.04 14.36 -0.91
CA GLU A 124 11.29 15.53 -0.44
C GLU A 124 10.02 15.77 -1.26
N ARG A 125 8.99 16.34 -0.61
CA ARG A 125 7.68 16.55 -1.23
C ARG A 125 7.68 17.79 -2.11
N THR A 126 8.24 17.66 -3.31
CA THR A 126 8.28 18.71 -4.34
C THR A 126 7.49 18.28 -5.58
N PHE A 127 7.04 19.24 -6.39
CA PHE A 127 6.35 18.94 -7.65
C PHE A 127 7.24 18.13 -8.60
N ALA A 128 8.54 18.43 -8.66
CA ALA A 128 9.50 17.68 -9.47
C ALA A 128 9.61 16.21 -9.01
N ASN A 129 9.69 15.95 -7.71
CA ASN A 129 9.69 14.58 -7.20
C ASN A 129 8.34 13.90 -7.42
N LYS A 130 7.23 14.63 -7.45
CA LYS A 130 5.92 14.08 -7.80
C LYS A 130 5.87 13.58 -9.25
N LEU A 131 6.47 14.32 -10.19
CA LEU A 131 6.62 13.86 -11.58
C LEU A 131 7.53 12.63 -11.69
N ARG A 132 8.58 12.55 -10.85
CA ARG A 132 9.41 11.34 -10.76
C ARG A 132 8.62 10.14 -10.24
N GLU A 133 7.81 10.32 -9.18
CA GLU A 133 6.90 9.26 -8.68
C GLU A 133 5.95 8.76 -9.80
N MET A 134 5.42 9.68 -10.61
CA MET A 134 4.56 9.35 -11.75
C MET A 134 5.31 8.52 -12.81
N ALA A 135 6.50 8.96 -13.22
CA ALA A 135 7.33 8.22 -14.18
C ALA A 135 7.72 6.82 -13.65
N ARG A 136 8.15 6.74 -12.38
CA ARG A 136 8.48 5.47 -11.71
C ARG A 136 7.26 4.57 -11.55
N ALA A 137 6.06 5.11 -11.34
CA ALA A 137 4.84 4.32 -11.27
C ALA A 137 4.52 3.64 -12.59
N THR A 138 4.64 4.35 -13.71
CA THR A 138 4.52 3.78 -15.06
C THR A 138 5.55 2.69 -15.29
N GLN A 139 6.79 2.91 -14.84
CA GLN A 139 7.86 1.92 -14.93
C GLN A 139 7.54 0.67 -14.10
N LEU A 140 7.09 0.81 -12.86
CA LEU A 140 6.68 -0.32 -12.02
C LEU A 140 5.61 -1.19 -12.68
N GLU A 141 4.65 -0.59 -13.38
CA GLU A 141 3.57 -1.32 -14.06
C GLU A 141 4.03 -2.05 -15.33
N ALA A 142 5.17 -1.65 -15.89
CA ALA A 142 5.80 -2.37 -16.98
C ALA A 142 6.56 -3.62 -16.50
N HIS A 143 7.01 -3.64 -15.24
CA HIS A 143 7.86 -4.70 -14.67
C HIS A 143 7.13 -5.63 -13.71
N TYR A 144 6.05 -5.16 -13.07
CA TYR A 144 5.33 -5.89 -12.03
C TYR A 144 3.85 -5.98 -12.36
N SER A 145 3.25 -7.13 -12.06
CA SER A 145 1.81 -7.30 -12.08
C SER A 145 1.14 -6.46 -10.99
N LYS A 146 -0.16 -6.19 -11.15
CA LYS A 146 -0.97 -5.50 -10.12
C LYS A 146 -0.93 -6.19 -8.76
N ALA A 147 -0.82 -7.51 -8.74
CA ALA A 147 -0.71 -8.28 -7.50
C ALA A 147 0.64 -8.01 -6.80
N GLU A 148 1.74 -8.01 -7.55
CA GLU A 148 3.08 -7.71 -7.04
C GLU A 148 3.21 -6.25 -6.59
N ILE A 149 2.62 -5.30 -7.32
CA ILE A 149 2.58 -3.89 -6.92
C ILE A 149 1.85 -3.73 -5.59
N LEU A 150 0.70 -4.40 -5.42
CA LEU A 150 -0.04 -4.37 -4.17
C LEU A 150 0.76 -5.04 -3.03
N GLN A 151 1.48 -6.11 -3.32
CA GLN A 151 2.37 -6.76 -2.36
C GLN A 151 3.52 -5.83 -1.93
N LEU A 152 4.17 -5.15 -2.88
CA LEU A 152 5.21 -4.16 -2.60
C LEU A 152 4.66 -3.04 -1.73
N TYR A 153 3.48 -2.52 -2.05
CA TYR A 153 2.79 -1.51 -1.22
C TYR A 153 2.61 -2.02 0.21
N LEU A 154 2.02 -3.21 0.35
CA LEU A 154 1.76 -3.84 1.64
C LEU A 154 3.02 -4.19 2.42
N ASN A 155 4.17 -4.33 1.79
CA ASN A 155 5.44 -4.60 2.43
C ASN A 155 6.21 -3.35 2.86
N LEU A 156 5.92 -2.21 2.23
CA LEU A 156 6.66 -0.96 2.44
C LEU A 156 5.91 0.06 3.29
N VAL A 157 4.59 -0.09 3.40
CA VAL A 157 3.75 0.91 4.03
C VAL A 157 4.05 1.04 5.54
N PRO A 158 4.25 2.25 6.09
CA PRO A 158 4.66 2.42 7.48
C PRO A 158 3.49 2.31 8.46
N TYR A 159 3.75 1.67 9.61
CA TYR A 159 2.80 1.51 10.72
C TYR A 159 3.22 2.26 11.99
N GLY A 160 4.26 3.08 11.90
CA GLY A 160 4.80 3.88 12.99
C GLY A 160 6.10 3.30 13.58
N GLY A 161 6.94 4.19 14.11
CA GLY A 161 8.26 3.82 14.63
C GLY A 161 9.13 3.15 13.57
N ASN A 162 9.60 1.94 13.87
CA ASN A 162 10.38 1.11 12.95
C ASN A 162 9.58 -0.06 12.35
N VAL A 163 8.25 0.01 12.33
CA VAL A 163 7.38 -1.04 11.76
C VAL A 163 6.94 -0.63 10.36
N GLU A 164 7.27 -1.46 9.38
CA GLU A 164 6.87 -1.32 7.99
C GLU A 164 6.32 -2.64 7.46
N GLY A 165 5.25 -2.54 6.69
CA GLY A 165 4.57 -3.66 6.10
C GLY A 165 3.51 -4.31 6.98
N VAL A 166 2.46 -4.81 6.34
CA VAL A 166 1.25 -5.32 6.99
C VAL A 166 1.53 -6.58 7.79
N LYS A 167 2.39 -7.48 7.32
CA LYS A 167 2.77 -8.68 8.08
C LYS A 167 3.49 -8.35 9.38
N SER A 168 4.43 -7.40 9.35
CA SER A 168 5.07 -6.93 10.58
C SER A 168 4.08 -6.29 11.52
N ALA A 169 3.16 -5.47 11.03
CA ALA A 169 2.13 -4.88 11.87
C ALA A 169 1.16 -5.92 12.45
N ALA A 170 0.70 -6.87 11.63
CA ALA A 170 -0.20 -7.95 12.04
C ALA A 170 0.43 -8.79 13.17
N LEU A 171 1.66 -9.26 12.98
CA LEU A 171 2.36 -10.08 13.98
C LEU A 171 2.72 -9.29 15.24
N LEU A 172 3.17 -8.04 15.12
CA LEU A 172 3.59 -7.25 16.28
C LEU A 172 2.42 -6.72 17.12
N TYR A 173 1.26 -6.44 16.53
CA TYR A 173 0.13 -5.83 17.23
C TYR A 173 -1.03 -6.79 17.50
N PHE A 174 -1.25 -7.76 16.62
CA PHE A 174 -2.35 -8.74 16.72
C PHE A 174 -1.86 -10.17 16.93
N GLN A 175 -0.55 -10.41 16.86
CA GLN A 175 0.05 -11.73 17.07
C GLN A 175 -0.48 -12.81 16.12
N GLN A 176 -0.96 -12.39 14.95
CA GLN A 176 -1.55 -13.23 13.91
C GLN A 176 -0.99 -12.83 12.55
N PRO A 177 -0.85 -13.78 11.60
CA PRO A 177 -0.50 -13.45 10.23
C PRO A 177 -1.65 -12.70 9.53
N PRO A 178 -1.37 -11.94 8.44
CA PRO A 178 -2.36 -11.07 7.78
C PRO A 178 -3.63 -11.76 7.31
N ASP A 179 -3.55 -13.04 6.95
CA ASP A 179 -4.64 -13.87 6.46
C ASP A 179 -5.57 -14.41 7.53
N TYR A 180 -5.18 -14.32 8.80
CA TYR A 180 -6.00 -14.71 9.95
C TYR A 180 -6.66 -13.51 10.64
N LEU A 181 -6.34 -12.29 10.20
CA LEU A 181 -6.90 -11.08 10.80
C LEU A 181 -8.42 -11.03 10.58
N SER A 182 -9.13 -10.62 11.62
CA SER A 182 -10.55 -10.29 11.50
C SER A 182 -10.76 -9.10 10.57
N LEU A 183 -12.01 -8.86 10.15
CA LEU A 183 -12.34 -7.67 9.38
C LEU A 183 -12.00 -6.37 10.16
N ALA A 184 -12.26 -6.33 11.46
CA ALA A 184 -11.97 -5.16 12.29
C ALA A 184 -10.46 -4.89 12.36
N GLN A 185 -9.64 -5.93 12.50
CA GLN A 185 -8.18 -5.83 12.54
C GLN A 185 -7.61 -5.44 11.17
N THR A 186 -8.13 -6.03 10.10
CA THR A 186 -7.77 -5.71 8.72
C THR A 186 -8.04 -4.23 8.40
N VAL A 187 -9.25 -3.74 8.72
CA VAL A 187 -9.59 -2.31 8.56
C VAL A 187 -8.71 -1.44 9.44
N THR A 188 -8.40 -1.88 10.67
CA THR A 188 -7.48 -1.17 11.56
C THR A 188 -6.12 -0.98 10.90
N LEU A 189 -5.50 -2.05 10.39
CA LEU A 189 -4.21 -1.93 9.70
C LEU A 189 -4.31 -1.09 8.42
N ALA A 190 -5.39 -1.19 7.67
CA ALA A 190 -5.55 -0.40 6.45
C ALA A 190 -5.58 1.12 6.71
N ILE A 191 -6.06 1.60 7.87
CA ILE A 191 -6.23 3.05 8.13
C ILE A 191 -4.99 3.76 8.69
N ILE A 192 -4.05 3.02 9.29
CA ILE A 192 -2.85 3.59 9.94
C ILE A 192 -1.91 4.32 8.96
N PRO A 193 -1.55 3.74 7.80
CA PRO A 193 -0.60 4.35 6.86
C PRO A 193 -0.83 5.80 6.49
N ASN A 194 -2.09 6.24 6.43
CA ASN A 194 -2.45 7.58 5.96
C ASN A 194 -2.35 8.63 7.06
N ARG A 195 -2.34 8.20 8.33
CA ARG A 195 -2.23 9.10 9.50
C ARG A 195 -1.23 8.57 10.53
N PRO A 196 0.03 8.29 10.15
CA PRO A 196 0.99 7.62 11.03
C PRO A 196 1.36 8.46 12.27
N ARG A 197 1.19 9.79 12.20
CA ARG A 197 1.41 10.70 13.34
C ARG A 197 0.18 10.88 14.24
N GLY A 198 -1.03 10.65 13.71
CA GLY A 198 -2.29 10.86 14.44
C GLY A 198 -2.92 9.57 14.98
N LEU A 199 -2.63 8.43 14.34
CA LEU A 199 -3.13 7.11 14.70
C LEU A 199 -1.93 6.20 14.98
N VAL A 200 -1.59 6.05 16.26
CA VAL A 200 -0.48 5.19 16.69
C VAL A 200 -1.07 3.97 17.41
N LEU A 201 -0.88 2.79 16.81
CA LEU A 201 -1.28 1.52 17.40
C LEU A 201 -0.59 1.30 18.74
N GLY A 202 -1.38 0.92 19.74
CA GLY A 202 -0.91 0.65 21.10
C GLY A 202 -0.65 1.87 21.97
N LYS A 203 -0.92 3.08 21.47
CA LYS A 203 -0.92 4.31 22.29
C LYS A 203 -2.32 4.89 22.40
N ASN A 204 -2.94 5.21 21.26
CA ASN A 204 -4.24 5.90 21.21
C ASN A 204 -5.35 4.97 20.69
N ASN A 205 -5.49 3.80 21.32
CA ASN A 205 -6.42 2.74 20.86
C ASN A 205 -7.86 3.25 20.71
N ALA A 206 -8.34 4.15 21.58
CA ALA A 206 -9.67 4.74 21.45
C ALA A 206 -9.85 5.56 20.16
N ALA A 207 -8.86 6.38 19.79
CA ALA A 207 -8.90 7.17 18.56
C ALA A 207 -8.79 6.29 17.31
N VAL A 208 -7.92 5.26 17.35
CA VAL A 208 -7.81 4.27 16.28
C VAL A 208 -9.13 3.53 16.10
N ARG A 209 -9.79 3.11 17.20
CA ARG A 209 -11.09 2.44 17.18
C ARG A 209 -12.18 3.33 16.57
N GLN A 210 -12.20 4.61 16.93
CA GLN A 210 -13.15 5.57 16.37
C GLN A 210 -12.98 5.71 14.85
N GLU A 211 -11.74 5.83 14.38
CA GLU A 211 -11.47 5.93 12.95
C GLU A 211 -11.74 4.61 12.22
N ARG A 212 -11.40 3.47 12.81
CA ARG A 212 -11.75 2.13 12.30
C ARG A 212 -13.26 2.03 12.08
N ASN A 213 -14.06 2.39 13.09
CA ASN A 213 -15.52 2.32 13.01
C ASN A 213 -16.10 3.31 11.98
N ARG A 214 -15.45 4.47 11.77
CA ARG A 214 -15.80 5.38 10.67
C ARG A 214 -15.60 4.73 9.30
N TRP A 215 -14.48 4.04 9.10
CA TRP A 215 -14.19 3.35 7.84
C TRP A 215 -15.06 2.11 7.64
N LEU A 216 -15.34 1.33 8.69
CA LEU A 216 -16.30 0.22 8.64
C LEU A 216 -17.68 0.68 8.13
N ARG A 217 -18.22 1.78 8.67
CA ARG A 217 -19.49 2.35 8.18
C ARG A 217 -19.40 2.76 6.71
N ARG A 218 -18.27 3.33 6.28
CA ARG A 218 -18.05 3.73 4.88
C ARG A 218 -18.01 2.51 3.94
N PHE A 219 -17.33 1.44 4.34
CA PHE A 219 -17.28 0.20 3.57
C PHE A 219 -18.65 -0.50 3.51
N GLY A 220 -19.41 -0.49 4.61
CA GLY A 220 -20.80 -0.97 4.62
C GLY A 220 -21.72 -0.15 3.70
N ALA A 221 -21.60 1.18 3.71
CA ALA A 221 -22.37 2.06 2.82
C ALA A 221 -21.99 1.89 1.34
N ALA A 222 -20.73 1.55 1.06
CA ALA A 222 -20.25 1.23 -0.29
C ALA A 222 -20.63 -0.20 -0.75
N GLY A 223 -21.22 -1.02 0.13
CA GLY A 223 -21.57 -2.41 -0.17
C GLY A 223 -20.37 -3.35 -0.31
N LEU A 224 -19.21 -2.98 0.24
CA LEU A 224 -17.98 -3.79 0.14
C LEU A 224 -18.06 -5.08 0.98
N PHE A 225 -18.81 -5.04 2.08
CA PHE A 225 -19.03 -6.17 2.98
C PHE A 225 -20.51 -6.28 3.38
N PRO A 226 -21.00 -7.49 3.70
CA PRO A 226 -22.31 -7.69 4.30
C PRO A 226 -22.55 -6.80 5.52
N LYS A 227 -23.80 -6.38 5.73
CA LYS A 227 -24.17 -5.53 6.86
C LYS A 227 -23.87 -6.18 8.21
N GLN A 228 -24.01 -7.50 8.30
CA GLN A 228 -23.74 -8.26 9.51
C GLN A 228 -22.25 -8.25 9.86
N ASP A 229 -21.37 -8.56 8.90
CA ASP A 229 -19.92 -8.48 9.09
C ASP A 229 -19.45 -7.10 9.57
N ILE A 230 -20.06 -6.03 9.05
CA ILE A 230 -19.78 -4.66 9.52
C ILE A 230 -20.24 -4.45 10.96
N ALA A 231 -21.43 -4.94 11.32
CA ALA A 231 -21.95 -4.84 12.68
C ALA A 231 -21.05 -5.61 13.67
N ASP A 232 -20.67 -6.83 13.33
CA ASP A 232 -19.79 -7.68 14.16
C ASP A 232 -18.40 -7.04 14.31
N ALA A 233 -17.80 -6.56 13.22
CA ALA A 233 -16.51 -5.88 13.25
C ALA A 233 -16.53 -4.56 14.05
N MET A 234 -17.67 -3.88 14.13
CA MET A 234 -17.82 -2.67 14.94
C MET A 234 -17.86 -2.97 16.44
N LEU A 235 -18.35 -4.15 16.84
CA LEU A 235 -18.39 -4.62 18.22
C LEU A 235 -17.02 -5.12 18.72
N GLU A 236 -16.16 -5.57 17.82
CA GLU A 236 -14.83 -6.07 18.19
C GLU A 236 -14.03 -4.98 18.94
N PRO A 237 -13.56 -5.25 20.18
CA PRO A 237 -12.75 -4.30 20.92
C PRO A 237 -11.43 -4.03 20.20
N LEU A 238 -10.76 -2.92 20.55
CA LEU A 238 -9.41 -2.65 20.08
C LEU A 238 -8.56 -2.28 21.29
N ASP A 239 -7.84 -3.27 21.81
CA ASP A 239 -6.80 -3.06 22.81
C ASP A 239 -5.51 -3.75 22.37
N VAL A 240 -4.85 -3.15 21.39
CA VAL A 240 -3.58 -3.65 20.87
C VAL A 240 -2.42 -3.11 21.68
N ARG A 241 -1.37 -3.93 21.84
CA ARG A 241 -0.06 -3.51 22.34
C ARG A 241 1.00 -4.07 21.42
N ARG A 242 2.19 -3.46 21.44
CA ARG A 242 3.30 -3.94 20.62
C ARG A 242 4.02 -5.09 21.33
N HIS A 243 4.10 -6.25 20.68
CA HIS A 243 4.75 -7.46 21.19
C HIS A 243 6.09 -7.72 20.48
N ALA A 244 7.03 -6.77 20.56
CA ALA A 244 8.34 -6.91 19.90
C ALA A 244 9.24 -7.97 20.58
N GLU A 245 9.16 -8.06 21.91
CA GLU A 245 9.99 -8.96 22.72
C GLU A 245 9.80 -10.43 22.35
N ARG A 246 8.58 -10.81 21.94
CA ARG A 246 8.25 -12.16 21.48
C ARG A 246 9.17 -12.64 20.35
N PHE A 247 9.60 -11.73 19.48
CA PHE A 247 10.42 -12.06 18.32
C PHE A 247 11.91 -11.79 18.54
N GLN A 248 12.32 -11.37 19.74
CA GLN A 248 13.70 -10.98 20.06
C GLN A 248 14.35 -11.83 21.17
N GLN A 249 13.59 -12.67 21.88
CA GLN A 249 14.17 -13.60 22.86
C GLN A 249 14.78 -14.80 22.13
N GLY A 250 16.11 -14.88 22.13
CA GLY A 250 16.94 -15.94 21.55
C GLY A 250 18.41 -15.71 21.88
#